data_AF-A0A819GSU1-F1
#
_entry.id   AF-A0A819GSU1-F1
#
_cell.length_a   1.000
_cell.length_b   1.000
_cell.length_c   1.000
_cell.angle_alpha   90.00
_cell.angle_beta   90.00
_cell.angle_gamma   90.00
#
_symmetry.space_group_name_H-M   'P 1'
#
loop_
_entity.id
_entity.type
_entity.pdbx_description
1 polymer ?
#
loop_
_entity_poly.entity_id
_entity_poly.type
_entity_poly.pdbx_seq_one_letter_code
_entity_poly.pdbx_strand_id
1 'polypeptide(L)'
;MLETCSLSFWFFLCKRPPSKDSNWLTFTLDLTEDRPRRSRPITIYVNSERHLEFGVNYACCIQSQHSNSPKLQLDIWHHITVLIAQTSPDDTSIELYLNSQKLAEYKLSKRFRPPYHDISIEASPTDTHLAEICVWKRKLTAKEIQIMFEQKTTLKRLDFAMDILSRVQFGKH
;
A
#
# COMPACT_ATOMS: atom_id res chain seq x y z
N MET A 1 6.57 10.38 23.97
CA MET A 1 7.29 9.60 22.95
C MET A 1 6.53 9.77 21.65
N LEU A 2 7.20 10.17 20.57
CA LEU A 2 6.57 10.28 19.25
C LEU A 2 6.39 8.87 18.69
N GLU A 3 5.16 8.54 18.29
CA GLU A 3 4.84 7.22 17.75
C GLU A 3 5.06 7.19 16.23
N THR A 4 5.51 6.04 15.74
CA THR A 4 5.69 5.80 14.31
C THR A 4 5.26 4.40 13.95
N CYS A 5 4.80 4.23 12.71
CA CYS A 5 4.46 2.94 12.14
C CYS A 5 4.80 2.94 10.66
N SER A 6 5.19 1.77 10.19
CA SER A 6 5.26 1.48 8.76
C SER A 6 4.37 0.31 8.46
N LEU A 7 3.64 0.41 7.37
CA LEU A 7 2.85 -0.66 6.80
C LEU A 7 3.36 -0.88 5.39
N SER A 8 3.49 -2.14 5.00
CA SER A 8 3.89 -2.49 3.65
C SER A 8 3.16 -3.74 3.19
N PHE A 9 2.80 -3.79 1.92
CA PHE A 9 2.23 -5.00 1.31
C PHE A 9 2.49 -5.05 -0.19
N TRP A 10 2.45 -6.26 -0.72
CA TRP A 10 2.56 -6.54 -2.14
C TRP A 10 1.21 -6.94 -2.70
N PHE A 11 0.93 -6.50 -3.92
CA PHE A 11 -0.27 -6.89 -4.63
C PHE A 11 0.02 -7.14 -6.11
N PHE A 12 -0.78 -8.01 -6.73
CA PHE A 12 -0.67 -8.38 -8.13
C PHE A 12 -2.04 -8.26 -8.77
N LEU A 13 -2.13 -7.51 -9.86
CA LEU A 13 -3.38 -7.26 -10.58
C LEU A 13 -3.48 -8.23 -11.77
N CYS A 14 -4.39 -9.20 -11.71
CA CYS A 14 -4.55 -10.24 -12.73
C CYS A 14 -5.43 -9.77 -13.90
N LYS A 15 -6.66 -9.33 -13.61
CA LYS A 15 -7.67 -9.00 -14.62
C LYS A 15 -8.69 -8.01 -14.07
N ARG A 16 -9.31 -7.23 -14.96
CA ARG A 16 -10.24 -6.18 -14.55
C ARG A 16 -11.40 -6.75 -13.72
N PRO A 17 -11.77 -6.10 -12.59
CA PRO A 17 -12.99 -6.42 -11.86
C PRO A 17 -14.20 -6.42 -12.80
N PRO A 18 -15.16 -7.35 -12.60
CA PRO A 18 -16.28 -7.53 -13.51
C PRO A 18 -17.24 -6.33 -13.57
N SER A 19 -17.31 -5.53 -12.51
CA SER A 19 -18.10 -4.29 -12.49
C SER A 19 -17.22 -3.07 -12.76
N LYS A 20 -17.74 -2.12 -13.55
CA LYS A 20 -17.05 -0.86 -13.87
C LYS A 20 -16.80 0.02 -12.64
N ASP A 21 -17.60 -0.17 -11.59
CA ASP A 21 -17.54 0.62 -10.36
C ASP A 21 -16.77 -0.10 -9.23
N SER A 22 -16.28 -1.32 -9.49
CA SER A 22 -15.48 -2.06 -8.51
C SER A 22 -14.02 -1.61 -8.52
N ASN A 23 -13.53 -1.26 -7.34
CA ASN A 23 -12.10 -1.12 -7.09
C ASN A 23 -11.41 -2.49 -7.19
N TRP A 24 -10.16 -2.50 -7.66
CA TRP A 24 -9.35 -3.73 -7.70
C TRP A 24 -8.92 -4.16 -6.30
N LEU A 25 -8.54 -3.17 -5.51
CA LEU A 25 -8.03 -3.30 -4.16
C LEU A 25 -8.51 -2.09 -3.37
N THR A 26 -9.01 -2.30 -2.16
CA THR A 26 -9.21 -1.26 -1.16
C THR A 26 -8.52 -1.70 0.13
N PHE A 27 -7.70 -0.84 0.67
CA PHE A 27 -6.96 -1.03 1.90
C PHE A 27 -7.33 0.13 2.83
N THR A 28 -7.87 -0.19 4.00
CA THR A 28 -8.29 0.80 4.98
C THR A 28 -7.58 0.57 6.30
N LEU A 29 -7.05 1.65 6.87
CA LEU A 29 -6.40 1.65 8.17
C LEU A 29 -6.94 2.79 9.03
N ASP A 30 -7.39 2.47 10.24
CA ASP A 30 -8.06 3.44 11.11
C ASP A 30 -7.06 4.17 12.01
N LEU A 31 -6.82 5.45 11.72
CA LEU A 31 -6.09 6.32 12.63
C LEU A 31 -6.99 6.75 13.79
N THR A 32 -6.59 6.47 15.02
CA THR A 32 -7.32 6.96 16.20
C THR A 32 -6.77 8.30 16.65
N GLU A 33 -7.58 9.37 16.55
CA GLU A 33 -7.27 10.69 17.11
C GLU A 33 -7.23 10.60 18.65
N ASP A 34 -6.22 11.18 19.28
CA ASP A 34 -6.03 11.06 20.74
C ASP A 34 -7.21 11.68 21.51
N ARG A 35 -7.66 12.89 21.12
CA ARG A 35 -8.80 13.62 21.69
C ARG A 35 -9.38 14.63 20.71
N PRO A 36 -10.71 14.63 20.48
CA PRO A 36 -11.68 13.58 20.83
C PRO A 36 -11.35 12.26 20.10
N ARG A 37 -11.67 11.11 20.70
CA ARG A 37 -11.50 9.80 20.05
C ARG A 37 -12.38 9.71 18.81
N ARG A 38 -11.79 10.02 17.65
CA ARG A 38 -12.42 9.95 16.34
C ARG A 38 -11.53 9.10 15.44
N SER A 39 -12.13 8.17 14.71
CA SER A 39 -11.39 7.45 13.67
C SER A 39 -11.24 8.33 12.45
N ARG A 40 -10.04 8.34 11.88
CA ARG A 40 -9.78 8.83 10.53
C ARG A 40 -9.26 7.68 9.69
N PRO A 41 -10.13 7.01 8.91
CA PRO A 41 -9.66 5.98 8.02
C PRO A 41 -8.76 6.61 6.96
N ILE A 42 -7.53 6.11 6.86
CA ILE A 42 -6.74 6.22 5.65
C ILE A 42 -7.21 5.11 4.73
N THR A 43 -7.68 5.48 3.55
CA THR A 43 -8.09 4.55 2.51
C THR A 43 -7.14 4.64 1.34
N ILE A 44 -6.65 3.51 0.89
CA ILE A 44 -5.79 3.36 -0.28
C ILE A 44 -6.50 2.39 -1.19
N TYR A 45 -6.79 2.78 -2.42
CA TYR A 45 -7.46 1.87 -3.35
C TYR A 45 -6.90 1.99 -4.75
N VAL A 46 -7.08 0.94 -5.53
CA VAL A 46 -6.79 0.92 -6.96
C VAL A 46 -8.13 1.04 -7.68
N ASN A 47 -8.33 2.19 -8.33
CA ASN A 47 -9.58 2.51 -9.00
C ASN A 47 -9.81 1.64 -10.26
N SER A 48 -10.99 1.73 -10.86
CA SER A 48 -11.36 0.93 -12.03
C SER A 48 -10.48 1.17 -13.27
N GLU A 49 -9.77 2.29 -13.32
CA GLU A 49 -8.80 2.65 -14.36
C GLU A 49 -7.36 2.20 -14.07
N ARG A 50 -7.13 1.54 -12.92
CA ARG A 50 -5.83 1.07 -12.42
C ARG A 50 -4.90 2.18 -11.93
N HIS A 51 -5.46 3.26 -11.41
CA HIS A 51 -4.70 4.27 -10.70
C HIS A 51 -4.80 4.01 -9.20
N LEU A 52 -3.68 4.18 -8.50
CA LEU A 52 -3.64 4.19 -7.04
C LEU A 52 -4.19 5.53 -6.53
N GLU A 53 -5.22 5.46 -5.72
CA GLU A 53 -5.77 6.59 -5.00
C GLU A 53 -5.56 6.43 -3.51
N PHE A 54 -5.29 7.56 -2.86
CA PHE A 54 -5.08 7.64 -1.42
C PHE A 54 -5.98 8.73 -0.86
N GLY A 55 -6.68 8.44 0.22
CA GLY A 55 -7.56 9.35 0.92
C GLY A 55 -7.35 9.31 2.43
N VAL A 56 -7.29 10.47 3.09
CA VAL A 56 -7.53 10.56 4.53
C VAL A 56 -8.97 11.03 4.74
N ASN A 57 -9.80 10.17 5.30
CA ASN A 57 -11.23 10.46 5.47
C ASN A 57 -11.52 10.96 6.89
N TYR A 58 -12.40 11.95 6.98
CA TYR A 58 -12.93 12.42 8.25
C TYR A 58 -14.38 12.84 8.11
N ALA A 59 -15.27 12.26 8.93
CA ALA A 59 -16.69 12.59 8.95
C ALA A 59 -17.33 12.62 7.54
N CYS A 60 -17.04 11.60 6.73
CA CYS A 60 -17.51 11.44 5.34
C CYS A 60 -16.94 12.45 4.32
N CYS A 61 -15.93 13.24 4.69
CA CYS A 61 -15.23 14.14 3.77
C CYS A 61 -13.78 13.65 3.51
N ILE A 62 -13.37 13.68 2.24
CA ILE A 62 -11.97 13.46 1.84
C ILE A 62 -11.18 14.71 2.24
N GLN A 63 -10.22 14.58 3.17
CA GLN A 63 -9.39 15.71 3.61
C GLN A 63 -8.14 15.90 2.75
N SER A 64 -7.71 14.86 2.06
CA SER A 64 -6.52 14.86 1.22
C SER A 64 -6.62 13.69 0.26
N GLN A 65 -6.41 13.93 -1.03
CA GLN A 65 -6.46 12.91 -2.08
C GLN A 65 -5.14 12.89 -2.86
N HIS A 66 -4.64 11.70 -3.22
CA HIS A 66 -3.70 11.56 -4.33
C HIS A 66 -4.44 10.90 -5.49
N SER A 67 -4.47 11.54 -6.65
CA SER A 67 -5.17 11.00 -7.84
C SER A 67 -4.28 10.94 -9.09
N ASN A 68 -3.03 11.39 -8.99
CA ASN A 68 -2.08 11.47 -10.13
C ASN A 68 -1.05 10.33 -10.14
N SER A 69 -1.41 9.16 -9.64
CA SER A 69 -0.51 8.01 -9.66
C SER A 69 -0.37 7.44 -11.08
N PRO A 70 0.80 6.87 -11.42
CA PRO A 70 0.96 6.20 -12.70
C PRO A 70 0.00 5.01 -12.80
N LYS A 71 -0.48 4.76 -14.02
CA LYS A 71 -1.34 3.61 -14.30
C LYS A 71 -0.59 2.31 -13.98
N LEU A 72 -1.15 1.51 -13.09
CA LEU A 72 -0.58 0.25 -12.66
C LEU A 72 -0.67 -0.79 -13.79
N GLN A 73 0.44 -1.47 -14.05
CA GLN A 73 0.49 -2.56 -15.04
C GLN A 73 -0.19 -3.82 -14.49
N LEU A 74 -0.74 -4.63 -15.39
CA LEU A 74 -1.24 -5.96 -15.05
C LEU A 74 -0.09 -6.96 -15.05
N ASP A 75 -0.36 -8.11 -14.44
CA ASP A 75 0.51 -9.28 -14.48
C ASP A 75 1.92 -9.04 -13.91
N ILE A 76 2.06 -8.02 -13.07
CA ILE A 76 3.26 -7.72 -12.32
C ILE A 76 2.93 -7.43 -10.85
N TRP A 77 3.90 -7.73 -9.99
CA TRP A 77 3.83 -7.39 -8.58
C TRP A 77 4.12 -5.90 -8.36
N HIS A 78 3.23 -5.25 -7.63
CA HIS A 78 3.37 -3.88 -7.14
C HIS A 78 3.55 -3.88 -5.62
N HIS A 79 4.20 -2.84 -5.12
CA HIS A 79 4.54 -2.71 -3.71
C HIS A 79 4.06 -1.37 -3.17
N ILE A 80 3.26 -1.40 -2.11
CA ILE A 80 2.84 -0.19 -1.39
C ILE A 80 3.53 -0.16 -0.03
N THR A 81 4.03 1.01 0.34
CA THR A 81 4.47 1.28 1.71
C THR A 81 3.86 2.59 2.21
N VAL A 82 3.29 2.55 3.40
CA VAL A 82 2.70 3.70 4.10
C VAL A 82 3.50 3.93 5.36
N LEU A 83 4.06 5.12 5.52
CA LEU A 83 4.77 5.54 6.73
C LEU A 83 3.90 6.53 7.48
N ILE A 84 3.72 6.33 8.78
CA ILE A 84 2.97 7.21 9.66
C ILE A 84 3.92 7.62 10.78
N ALA A 85 4.13 8.91 10.98
CA ALA A 85 5.03 9.41 12.00
C ALA A 85 4.47 10.66 12.68
N GLN A 86 4.44 10.66 14.00
CA GLN A 86 4.21 11.88 14.78
C GLN A 86 5.45 12.78 14.62
N THR A 87 5.29 13.95 14.00
CA THR A 87 6.39 14.91 13.78
C THR A 87 6.49 15.93 14.91
N SER A 88 5.39 16.15 15.63
CA SER A 88 5.31 16.99 16.82
C SER A 88 4.24 16.40 17.76
N PRO A 89 4.07 16.95 18.97
CA PRO A 89 2.96 16.57 19.85
C PRO A 89 1.57 16.71 19.22
N ASP A 90 1.44 17.57 18.20
CA ASP A 90 0.16 17.91 17.59
C ASP A 90 0.09 17.58 16.09
N ASP A 91 1.17 17.09 15.49
CA ASP A 91 1.24 16.84 14.04
C ASP A 91 1.60 15.40 13.71
N THR A 92 0.95 14.88 12.67
CA THR A 92 1.23 13.56 12.08
C THR A 92 1.55 13.70 10.60
N SER A 93 2.68 13.14 10.16
CA SER A 93 3.02 12.99 8.75
C SER A 93 2.69 11.58 8.26
N ILE A 94 2.12 11.49 7.06
CA ILE A 94 1.84 10.25 6.36
C ILE A 94 2.55 10.32 5.01
N GLU A 95 3.38 9.32 4.72
CA GLU A 95 4.10 9.20 3.45
C GLU A 95 3.65 7.95 2.71
N LEU A 96 3.37 8.10 1.42
CA LEU A 96 2.97 7.00 0.54
C LEU A 96 4.08 6.71 -0.46
N TYR A 97 4.43 5.44 -0.57
CA TYR A 97 5.38 4.91 -1.54
C TYR A 97 4.70 3.85 -2.41
N LEU A 98 4.97 3.89 -3.70
CA LEU A 98 4.62 2.86 -4.66
C LEU A 98 5.88 2.41 -5.39
N ASN A 99 6.17 1.11 -5.41
CA ASN A 99 7.33 0.54 -6.07
C ASN A 99 8.62 1.29 -5.69
N SER A 100 8.81 1.45 -4.37
CA SER A 100 9.85 2.23 -3.69
C SER A 100 9.97 3.73 -4.01
N GLN A 101 9.16 4.27 -4.91
CA GLN A 101 9.10 5.70 -5.19
C GLN A 101 8.10 6.40 -4.24
N LYS A 102 8.54 7.50 -3.60
CA LYS A 102 7.64 8.37 -2.83
C LYS A 102 6.65 9.05 -3.77
N LEU A 103 5.36 8.82 -3.56
CA LEU A 103 4.27 9.42 -4.34
C LEU A 103 3.74 10.69 -3.71
N ALA A 104 3.56 10.68 -2.39
CA ALA A 104 2.91 11.76 -1.67
C ALA A 104 3.37 11.83 -0.21
N GLU A 105 3.21 13.03 0.37
CA GLU A 105 3.31 13.27 1.80
C GLU A 105 2.13 14.15 2.24
N TYR A 106 1.51 13.76 3.33
CA TYR A 106 0.39 14.47 3.95
C TYR A 106 0.74 14.83 5.38
N LYS A 107 0.55 16.10 5.74
CA LYS A 107 0.71 16.58 7.10
C LYS A 107 -0.65 16.86 7.68
N LEU A 108 -0.99 16.16 8.75
CA LEU A 108 -2.21 16.36 9.50
C LEU A 108 -1.86 17.16 10.76
N SER A 109 -2.52 18.30 10.97
CA SER A 109 -2.37 19.14 12.17
C SER A 109 -3.12 18.58 13.37
N LYS A 110 -3.02 17.26 13.58
CA LYS A 110 -3.51 16.52 14.74
C LYS A 110 -2.64 15.32 15.04
N ARG A 111 -2.62 14.92 16.32
CA ARG A 111 -1.98 13.69 16.77
C ARG A 111 -2.89 12.47 16.52
N PHE A 112 -2.38 11.53 15.73
CA PHE A 112 -3.00 10.24 15.52
C PHE A 112 -2.12 9.12 16.08
N ARG A 113 -2.76 8.14 16.70
CA ARG A 113 -2.10 6.87 17.05
C ARG A 113 -2.00 5.99 15.81
N PRO A 114 -0.86 5.35 15.57
CA PRO A 114 -0.74 4.43 14.46
C PRO A 114 -1.67 3.22 14.60
N PRO A 115 -2.17 2.66 13.48
CA PRO A 115 -3.08 1.53 13.48
C PRO A 115 -2.28 0.24 13.64
N TYR A 116 -2.18 -0.27 14.86
CA TYR A 116 -1.48 -1.53 15.12
C TYR A 116 -2.38 -2.77 14.98
N HIS A 117 -3.71 -2.60 14.99
CA HIS A 117 -4.66 -3.72 15.03
C HIS A 117 -5.85 -3.56 14.07
N ASP A 118 -6.18 -2.33 13.65
CA ASP A 118 -7.36 -2.03 12.83
C ASP A 118 -6.98 -1.80 11.37
N ILE A 119 -6.66 -2.89 10.69
CA ILE A 119 -6.35 -2.94 9.26
C ILE A 119 -7.39 -3.80 8.56
N SER A 120 -8.08 -3.22 7.59
CA SER A 120 -9.01 -3.93 6.70
C SER A 120 -8.48 -3.93 5.27
N ILE A 121 -8.58 -5.08 4.61
CA ILE A 121 -8.17 -5.25 3.21
C ILE A 121 -9.30 -5.94 2.46
N GLU A 122 -9.77 -5.27 1.42
CA GLU A 122 -10.80 -5.75 0.52
C GLU A 122 -10.19 -5.87 -0.88
N ALA A 123 -9.98 -7.11 -1.31
CA ALA A 123 -9.45 -7.43 -2.63
C ALA A 123 -10.33 -8.50 -3.27
N SER A 124 -10.62 -8.36 -4.56
CA SER A 124 -11.27 -9.44 -5.30
C SER A 124 -10.31 -10.63 -5.38
N PRO A 125 -10.65 -11.80 -4.83
CA PRO A 125 -9.74 -12.94 -4.77
C PRO A 125 -9.42 -13.54 -6.15
N THR A 126 -10.24 -13.23 -7.16
CA THR A 126 -10.03 -13.67 -8.55
C THR A 126 -9.22 -12.69 -9.39
N ASP A 127 -9.14 -11.43 -8.95
CA ASP A 127 -8.63 -10.33 -9.77
C ASP A 127 -7.37 -9.71 -9.19
N THR A 128 -7.15 -9.87 -7.87
CA THR A 128 -6.00 -9.34 -7.15
C THR A 128 -5.45 -10.39 -6.19
N HIS A 129 -4.14 -10.63 -6.26
CA HIS A 129 -3.42 -11.41 -5.24
C HIS A 129 -2.69 -10.49 -4.28
N LEU A 130 -2.64 -10.87 -3.00
CA LEU A 130 -1.92 -10.17 -1.95
C LEU A 130 -0.79 -11.02 -1.42
N ALA A 131 0.31 -10.40 -1.04
CA ALA A 131 1.43 -11.06 -0.38
C ALA A 131 2.12 -10.13 0.62
N GLU A 132 2.75 -10.75 1.63
CA GLU A 132 3.70 -10.09 2.53
C GLU A 132 3.18 -8.79 3.15
N ILE A 133 2.01 -8.87 3.79
CA ILE A 133 1.44 -7.76 4.56
C ILE A 133 2.22 -7.67 5.88
N CYS A 134 2.92 -6.56 6.07
CA CYS A 134 3.84 -6.36 7.19
C CYS A 134 3.58 -5.02 7.87
N VAL A 135 3.62 -5.02 9.20
CA VAL A 135 3.46 -3.84 10.05
C VAL A 135 4.63 -3.74 11.01
N TRP A 136 5.29 -2.58 11.06
CA TRP A 136 6.40 -2.30 11.96
C TRP A 136 6.06 -1.16 12.89
N LYS A 137 6.37 -1.31 14.19
CA LYS A 137 6.28 -0.25 15.21
C LYS A 137 7.45 0.75 15.13
N ARG A 138 7.94 1.00 13.92
CA ARG A 138 9.01 1.96 13.61
C ARG A 138 8.79 2.52 12.20
N LYS A 139 9.38 3.68 11.94
CA LYS A 139 9.47 4.22 10.58
C LYS A 139 10.56 3.50 9.79
N LEU A 140 10.22 2.98 8.61
CA LEU A 140 11.18 2.51 7.61
C LEU A 140 11.81 3.72 6.93
N THR A 141 13.09 3.60 6.61
CA THR A 141 13.82 4.59 5.81
C THR A 141 13.57 4.36 4.31
N ALA A 142 13.72 5.41 3.50
CA ALA A 142 13.62 5.27 2.05
C ALA A 142 14.60 4.22 1.48
N LYS A 143 15.80 4.10 2.08
CA LYS A 143 16.79 3.09 1.73
C LYS A 143 16.30 1.67 2.01
N GLU A 144 15.66 1.44 3.16
CA GLU A 144 15.08 0.13 3.48
C GLU A 144 13.95 -0.24 2.52
N ILE A 145 13.06 0.71 2.19
CA ILE A 145 11.98 0.51 1.22
C ILE A 145 12.55 0.13 -0.15
N GLN A 146 13.58 0.84 -0.60
CA GLN A 146 14.27 0.55 -1.86
C GLN A 146 14.87 -0.86 -1.87
N ILE A 147 15.60 -1.24 -0.81
CA ILE A 147 16.22 -2.56 -0.68
C ILE A 147 15.15 -3.66 -0.70
N MET A 148 14.06 -3.49 0.05
CA MET A 148 12.95 -4.45 0.07
C MET A 148 12.35 -4.65 -1.34
N PHE A 149 12.15 -3.57 -2.07
CA PHE A 149 11.61 -3.62 -3.43
C PHE A 149 12.58 -4.31 -4.41
N GLU A 150 13.85 -3.95 -4.40
CA GLU A 150 14.89 -4.51 -5.28
C GLU A 150 15.15 -6.00 -5.02
N GLN A 151 15.26 -6.39 -3.75
CA GLN A 151 15.48 -7.79 -3.39
C GLN A 151 14.30 -8.65 -3.84
N LYS A 152 13.07 -8.19 -3.59
CA LYS A 152 11.89 -8.97 -3.95
C LYS A 152 11.67 -9.06 -5.44
N THR A 153 11.84 -7.96 -6.17
CA THR A 153 11.73 -7.94 -7.64
C THR A 153 12.80 -8.83 -8.29
N THR A 154 14.02 -8.84 -7.74
CA THR A 154 15.09 -9.76 -8.19
C THR A 154 14.70 -11.22 -7.96
N LEU A 155 14.25 -11.56 -6.75
CA LEU A 155 13.80 -12.92 -6.43
C LEU A 155 12.65 -13.37 -7.34
N LYS A 156 11.64 -12.52 -7.56
CA LYS A 156 10.51 -12.84 -8.45
C LYS A 156 10.92 -13.03 -9.91
N ARG A 157 11.90 -12.27 -10.40
CA ARG A 157 12.47 -12.47 -11.74
C ARG A 157 13.23 -13.80 -11.86
N LEU A 158 13.99 -14.16 -10.83
CA LEU A 158 14.68 -15.45 -10.78
C LEU A 158 13.69 -16.62 -10.74
N ASP A 159 12.65 -16.55 -9.90
CA ASP A 159 11.59 -17.57 -9.83
C ASP A 159 10.95 -17.80 -11.21
N PHE A 160 10.64 -16.71 -11.92
CA PHE A 160 10.06 -16.77 -13.26
C PHE A 160 11.03 -17.37 -14.30
N ALA A 161 12.30 -16.98 -14.28
CA ALA A 161 13.30 -17.54 -15.19
C ALA A 161 13.49 -19.05 -14.95
N MET A 162 13.50 -19.48 -13.68
CA MET A 162 13.60 -20.88 -13.32
C MET A 162 12.36 -21.68 -13.77
N ASP A 163 11.15 -21.14 -13.62
CA ASP A 163 9.91 -21.76 -14.13
C ASP A 163 9.96 -21.95 -15.65
N ILE A 164 10.36 -20.93 -16.42
CA ILE A 164 10.53 -21.06 -17.87
C ILE A 164 11.56 -22.13 -18.22
N LEU A 165 12.74 -22.09 -17.59
CA LEU A 165 13.81 -23.05 -17.87
C LEU A 165 13.36 -24.49 -17.60
N SER A 166 12.59 -24.71 -16.52
CA SER A 166 12.03 -26.02 -16.21
C SER A 166 11.08 -26.50 -17.32
N ARG A 167 10.17 -25.64 -17.80
CA ARG A 167 9.22 -25.99 -18.88
C ARG A 167 9.92 -26.27 -20.20
N VAL A 168 11.00 -25.56 -20.52
CA VAL A 168 11.80 -25.80 -21.73
C VAL A 168 12.58 -27.12 -21.63
N GLN A 169 13.06 -27.51 -20.45
CA GLN A 169 13.71 -28.79 -20.25
C GLN A 169 12.73 -29.98 -20.37
N PHE A 170 11.49 -29.84 -19.91
CA PHE A 170 10.47 -30.90 -20.00
C PHE A 170 9.73 -30.96 -21.34
N GLY A 171 9.76 -29.92 -22.17
CA GLY A 171 9.14 -29.89 -23.51
C GLY A 171 9.97 -30.49 -24.65
N LYS A 172 11.11 -31.12 -24.36
CA LYS A 172 12.02 -31.73 -25.35
C LYS A 172 11.92 -33.27 -25.45
N HIS A 173 10.82 -33.87 -24.96
CA HIS A 173 10.54 -35.29 -25.11
C HIS A 173 9.30 -35.56 -25.94
#